data_AF-A0A9X0A494-F1
#
_entry.id   AF-A0A9X0A494-F1
#
_cell.length_a   1.000
_cell.length_b   1.000
_cell.length_c   1.000
_cell.angle_alpha   90.00
_cell.angle_beta   90.00
_cell.angle_gamma   90.00
#
_symmetry.space_group_name_H-M   'P 1'
#
loop_
_entity.id
_entity.type
_entity.pdbx_description
1 polymer ?
#
loop_
_entity_poly.entity_id
_entity_poly.type
_entity_poly.pdbx_seq_one_letter_code
_entity_poly.pdbx_strand_id
1 'polypeptide(L)'
;MHCPVCIWSVLVSLTLLKYPDAVIARESKQNLHHHMTKREIEYYFGVSDHSEIPEYDVRTPHQTDVNGRTLPRFRRRRSVDHPDVLHYNLHAFDSKLQLRLKRNLNLMAPNLVIERHNREGVVTTHPAPRNKYYLGKVKSDPDSLVALRSDRGLTGMIRTSGDTLFVQPLPLHLAKAREKKPR
;
A
#
# COMPACT_ATOMS: atom_id res chain seq x y z
N MET A 1 14.55 -13.01 -17.24
CA MET A 1 14.59 -13.29 -15.78
C MET A 1 13.54 -12.43 -15.08
N HIS A 2 12.40 -13.01 -14.72
CA HIS A 2 11.36 -12.30 -13.95
C HIS A 2 11.69 -12.38 -12.46
N CYS A 3 11.94 -11.25 -11.81
CA CYS A 3 12.13 -11.20 -10.36
C CYS A 3 10.75 -11.21 -9.66
N PRO A 4 10.38 -12.29 -8.94
CA PRO A 4 9.07 -12.39 -8.28
C PRO A 4 8.93 -11.46 -7.06
N VAL A 5 10.05 -10.93 -6.53
CA VAL A 5 10.08 -10.05 -5.35
C VAL A 5 9.72 -8.60 -5.70
N CYS A 6 10.03 -8.17 -6.92
CA CYS A 6 9.78 -6.80 -7.39
C CYS A 6 8.29 -6.42 -7.43
N ILE A 7 7.38 -7.38 -7.65
CA ILE A 7 5.94 -7.12 -7.88
C ILE A 7 5.22 -6.73 -6.57
N TRP A 8 5.84 -6.92 -5.41
CA TRP A 8 5.20 -6.79 -4.10
C TRP A 8 5.84 -5.77 -3.16
N SER A 9 6.84 -5.03 -3.63
CA SER A 9 7.38 -3.92 -2.85
C SER A 9 6.33 -2.82 -2.77
N VAL A 10 6.28 -2.18 -1.61
CA VAL A 10 5.47 -0.99 -1.39
C VAL A 10 6.37 0.16 -0.99
N LEU A 11 6.07 1.35 -1.50
CA LEU A 11 6.55 2.60 -0.97
C LEU A 11 5.64 2.97 0.19
N VAL A 12 6.24 3.23 1.35
CA VAL A 12 5.55 3.72 2.54
C VAL A 12 6.01 5.16 2.76
N SER A 13 5.14 6.14 2.56
CA SER A 13 5.45 7.55 2.84
C SER A 13 4.79 7.98 4.15
N LEU A 14 5.49 8.86 4.88
CA LEU A 14 4.95 9.52 6.06
C LEU A 14 4.35 10.86 5.64
N THR A 15 3.10 11.12 6.02
CA THR A 15 2.57 12.50 6.01
C THR A 15 2.68 13.06 7.40
N LEU A 16 3.59 14.00 7.59
CA LEU A 16 3.51 14.93 8.71
C LEU A 16 2.36 15.88 8.40
N LEU A 17 1.31 15.88 9.23
CA LEU A 17 0.43 17.06 9.31
C LEU A 17 1.38 18.23 9.56
N LYS A 18 1.33 19.27 8.72
CA LYS A 18 2.10 20.50 8.91
C LYS A 18 1.67 21.17 10.23
N TYR A 19 2.16 20.66 11.35
CA TYR A 19 2.20 21.34 12.63
C TYR A 19 3.53 22.07 12.71
N PRO A 20 3.55 23.36 13.11
CA PRO A 20 4.78 24.15 13.14
C PRO A 20 5.85 23.58 14.09
N ASP A 21 5.48 22.70 15.03
CA ASP A 21 6.38 22.25 16.10
C ASP A 21 6.62 20.73 16.10
N ALA A 22 7.02 20.16 14.96
CA ALA A 22 7.82 18.92 14.91
C ALA A 22 8.25 18.60 13.47
N VAL A 23 9.05 19.47 12.86
CA VAL A 23 9.84 19.05 11.69
C VAL A 23 11.00 18.21 12.20
N ILE A 24 10.75 16.92 12.47
CA ILE A 24 11.83 15.94 12.38
C ILE A 24 11.82 15.45 10.93
N ALA A 25 12.40 16.26 10.06
CA ALA A 25 12.84 15.79 8.75
C ALA A 25 13.93 14.75 8.99
N ARG A 26 13.51 13.50 9.21
CA ARG A 26 14.40 12.36 9.15
C ARG A 26 14.78 12.21 7.68
N GLU A 27 16.06 12.38 7.35
CA GLU A 27 16.54 12.17 5.99
C GLU A 27 16.21 10.75 5.54
N SER A 28 15.51 10.63 4.41
CA SER A 28 15.29 9.32 3.81
C SER A 28 16.67 8.77 3.41
N LYS A 29 17.09 7.66 4.01
CA LYS A 29 18.34 6.95 3.61
C LYS A 29 18.28 6.40 2.18
N GLN A 30 17.17 6.60 1.46
CA GLN A 30 16.88 5.99 0.18
C GLN A 30 16.92 7.03 -0.96
N ASN A 31 17.81 6.82 -1.93
CA ASN A 31 17.92 7.65 -3.15
C ASN A 31 17.06 7.09 -4.31
N LEU A 32 15.96 6.39 -3.99
CA LEU A 32 15.10 5.80 -5.02
C LEU A 32 14.41 6.89 -5.85
N HIS A 33 14.03 7.99 -5.22
CA HIS A 33 13.37 9.12 -5.88
C HIS A 33 14.19 9.75 -7.02
N HIS A 34 15.53 9.60 -7.04
CA HIS A 34 16.35 10.01 -8.20
C HIS A 34 16.07 9.20 -9.48
N HIS A 35 15.43 8.03 -9.34
CA HIS A 35 15.03 7.18 -10.46
C HIS A 35 13.55 7.35 -10.83
N MET A 36 12.83 8.25 -10.15
CA MET A 36 11.44 8.55 -10.41
C MET A 36 11.32 9.68 -11.43
N THR A 37 10.30 9.58 -12.28
CA THR A 37 9.86 10.68 -13.14
C THR A 37 9.12 11.75 -12.32
N LYS A 38 9.01 12.97 -12.85
CA LYS A 38 8.22 14.05 -12.20
C LYS A 38 6.79 13.63 -11.87
N ARG A 39 6.15 12.90 -12.79
CA ARG A 39 4.78 12.37 -12.59
C ARG A 39 4.70 11.36 -11.44
N GLU A 40 5.75 10.56 -11.25
CA GLU A 40 5.81 9.61 -10.14
C GLU A 40 6.02 10.32 -8.81
N ILE A 41 6.85 11.36 -8.78
CA ILE A 41 7.06 12.18 -7.58
C ILE A 41 5.75 12.86 -7.17
N GLU A 42 5.07 13.49 -8.14
CA GLU A 42 3.75 14.08 -7.92
C GLU A 42 2.74 13.03 -7.44
N TYR A 43 2.75 11.83 -8.03
CA TYR A 43 1.84 10.74 -7.65
C TYR A 43 2.07 10.16 -6.25
N TYR A 44 3.32 9.94 -5.86
CA TYR A 44 3.68 9.30 -4.57
C TYR A 44 3.70 10.30 -3.40
N PHE A 45 4.10 11.53 -3.68
CA PHE A 45 4.42 12.51 -2.65
C PHE A 45 3.57 13.78 -2.72
N GLY A 46 2.86 14.02 -3.84
CA GLY A 46 2.08 15.25 -4.02
C GLY A 46 2.94 16.50 -4.19
N VAL A 47 4.23 16.33 -4.52
CA VAL A 47 5.18 17.44 -4.70
C VAL A 47 5.74 17.47 -6.12
N SER A 48 6.24 18.63 -6.52
CA SER A 48 6.81 18.82 -7.87
C SER A 48 8.34 18.83 -7.88
N ASP A 49 8.97 19.11 -6.74
CA ASP A 49 10.41 19.23 -6.60
C ASP A 49 10.99 18.06 -5.78
N HIS A 50 12.19 17.60 -6.16
CA HIS A 50 12.89 16.52 -5.47
C HIS A 50 13.30 16.88 -4.05
N SER A 51 13.48 18.18 -3.76
CA SER A 51 13.84 18.70 -2.44
C SER A 51 12.67 18.73 -1.44
N GLU A 52 11.44 18.67 -1.93
CA GLU A 52 10.21 18.65 -1.10
C GLU A 52 9.73 17.23 -0.79
N ILE A 53 10.45 16.20 -1.26
CA ILE A 53 10.06 14.80 -1.07
C ILE A 53 10.15 14.46 0.44
N PRO A 54 9.04 14.02 1.06
CA PRO A 54 9.04 13.64 2.46
C PRO A 54 9.82 12.33 2.67
N GLU A 55 10.05 11.97 3.93
CA GLU A 55 10.65 10.68 4.26
C GLU A 55 9.75 9.52 3.76
N TYR A 56 10.38 8.56 3.10
CA TYR A 56 9.71 7.35 2.62
C TYR A 56 10.59 6.11 2.78
N ASP A 57 9.91 4.98 2.90
CA ASP A 57 10.51 3.70 3.18
C ASP A 57 10.00 2.67 2.17
N VAL A 58 10.92 2.04 1.43
CA VAL A 58 10.55 0.98 0.49
C VAL A 58 10.65 -0.37 1.17
N ARG A 59 9.50 -1.01 1.38
CA ARG A 59 9.38 -2.23 2.20
C ARG A 59 8.64 -3.32 1.45
N THR A 60 8.79 -4.56 1.91
CA THR A 60 8.02 -5.69 1.37
C THR A 60 7.09 -6.22 2.45
N PRO A 61 5.77 -6.04 2.32
CA PRO A 61 4.82 -6.57 3.28
C PRO A 61 4.82 -8.10 3.26
N HIS A 62 4.75 -8.71 4.43
CA HIS A 62 4.69 -10.16 4.58
C HIS A 62 3.33 -10.57 5.10
N GLN A 63 2.58 -11.37 4.33
CA GLN A 63 1.34 -11.95 4.84
C GLN A 63 1.67 -12.97 5.92
N THR A 64 0.90 -12.98 7.01
CA THR A 64 1.06 -13.90 8.12
C THR A 64 -0.22 -14.66 8.42
N ASP A 65 -0.10 -15.68 9.26
CA ASP A 65 -1.25 -16.23 9.98
C ASP A 65 -1.62 -15.35 11.20
N VAL A 66 -2.62 -15.81 11.97
CA VAL A 66 -3.07 -15.17 13.23
C VAL A 66 -1.98 -15.10 14.31
N ASN A 67 -1.00 -16.00 14.25
CA ASN A 67 0.11 -16.10 15.19
C ASN A 67 1.33 -15.26 14.76
N GLY A 68 1.25 -14.58 13.61
CA GLY A 68 2.34 -13.79 13.06
C GLY A 68 3.40 -14.60 12.31
N ARG A 69 3.15 -15.88 12.00
CA ARG A 69 4.05 -16.71 11.20
C ARG A 69 3.90 -16.33 9.73
N THR A 70 5.02 -16.02 9.07
CA THR A 70 5.04 -15.63 7.67
C THR A 70 4.53 -16.75 6.77
N LEU A 71 3.54 -16.44 5.94
CA LEU A 71 3.01 -17.36 4.96
C LEU A 71 3.85 -17.33 3.67
N PRO A 72 4.06 -18.49 3.01
CA PRO A 72 4.82 -18.54 1.76
C PRO A 72 4.08 -17.80 0.64
N ARG A 73 4.82 -16.95 -0.10
CA ARG A 73 4.30 -16.05 -1.15
C ARG A 73 3.55 -16.76 -2.28
N PHE A 74 3.85 -18.04 -2.54
CA PHE A 74 3.26 -18.83 -3.63
C PHE A 74 1.93 -19.52 -3.27
N ARG A 75 1.45 -19.39 -2.02
CA ARG A 75 0.12 -19.86 -1.61
C ARG A 75 -1.00 -18.83 -1.81
N ARG A 76 -0.80 -17.80 -2.66
CA ARG A 76 -1.95 -17.28 -3.41
C ARG A 76 -2.37 -18.35 -4.41
N ARG A 77 -3.04 -19.38 -3.89
CA ARG A 77 -4.03 -20.12 -4.69
C ARG A 77 -4.83 -19.01 -5.36
N ARG A 78 -5.05 -19.11 -6.66
CA ARG A 78 -6.08 -18.35 -7.37
C ARG A 78 -7.44 -18.78 -6.82
N SER A 79 -7.64 -18.69 -5.50
CA SER A 79 -8.89 -19.03 -4.88
C SER A 79 -9.89 -18.06 -5.43
N VAL A 80 -10.97 -18.64 -5.91
CA VAL A 80 -12.15 -17.95 -6.41
C VAL A 80 -12.72 -17.03 -5.31
N ASP A 81 -12.24 -17.10 -4.07
CA ASP A 81 -12.56 -16.19 -2.98
C ASP A 81 -11.30 -15.64 -2.28
N HIS A 82 -11.25 -14.33 -2.02
CA HIS A 82 -10.19 -13.77 -1.16
C HIS A 82 -10.54 -14.15 0.30
N PRO A 83 -9.61 -14.13 1.27
CA PRO A 83 -9.96 -14.31 2.66
C PRO A 83 -10.79 -13.12 3.18
N ASP A 84 -11.71 -13.35 4.11
CA ASP A 84 -12.40 -12.27 4.83
C ASP A 84 -11.50 -11.58 5.85
N VAL A 85 -10.50 -12.30 6.37
CA VAL A 85 -9.52 -11.78 7.33
C VAL A 85 -8.11 -11.96 6.78
N LEU A 86 -7.32 -10.89 6.83
CA LEU A 86 -5.91 -10.89 6.42
C LEU A 86 -5.03 -10.40 7.58
N HIS A 87 -3.84 -10.99 7.68
CA HIS A 87 -2.80 -10.53 8.59
C HIS A 87 -1.55 -10.19 7.81
N TYR A 88 -0.93 -9.06 8.12
CA TYR A 88 0.31 -8.60 7.49
C TYR A 88 1.29 -8.09 8.53
N ASN A 89 2.57 -8.39 8.32
CA ASN A 89 3.66 -7.69 8.97
C ASN A 89 4.26 -6.69 7.99
N LEU A 90 4.33 -5.43 8.42
CA LEU A 90 5.01 -4.34 7.73
C LEU A 90 5.99 -3.70 8.70
N HIS A 91 7.25 -3.61 8.33
CA HIS A 91 8.28 -2.92 9.11
C HIS A 91 8.69 -1.67 8.34
N ALA A 92 8.37 -0.48 8.85
CA ALA A 92 8.67 0.80 8.22
C ALA A 92 8.94 1.85 9.31
N PHE A 93 9.85 2.80 9.06
CA PHE A 93 10.21 3.87 10.01
C PHE A 93 10.49 3.34 11.43
N ASP A 94 11.30 2.27 11.50
CA ASP A 94 11.67 1.55 12.73
C ASP A 94 10.49 0.99 13.55
N SER A 95 9.30 0.93 12.95
CA SER A 95 8.07 0.45 13.56
C SER A 95 7.63 -0.88 12.97
N LYS A 96 7.39 -1.89 13.84
CA LYS A 96 6.89 -3.20 13.44
C LYS A 96 5.36 -3.24 13.54
N LEU A 97 4.70 -3.06 12.41
CA LEU A 97 3.25 -2.98 12.29
C LEU A 97 2.67 -4.37 11.98
N GLN A 98 2.01 -4.98 12.97
CA GLN A 98 1.25 -6.22 12.81
C GLN A 98 -0.21 -5.87 12.50
N LEU A 99 -0.59 -5.92 11.23
CA LEU A 99 -1.91 -5.52 10.76
C LEU A 99 -2.88 -6.70 10.86
N ARG A 100 -4.04 -6.47 11.47
CA ARG A 100 -5.19 -7.38 11.42
C ARG A 100 -6.32 -6.70 10.67
N LEU A 101 -6.70 -7.27 9.53
CA LEU A 101 -7.60 -6.67 8.57
C LEU A 101 -8.83 -7.55 8.34
N LYS A 102 -10.01 -6.95 8.25
CA LYS A 102 -11.28 -7.59 7.90
C LYS A 102 -11.86 -6.93 6.64
N ARG A 103 -12.41 -7.73 5.73
CA ARG A 103 -13.04 -7.23 4.49
C ARG A 103 -14.16 -6.26 4.84
N ASN A 104 -14.18 -5.10 4.18
CA ASN A 104 -15.23 -4.11 4.36
C ASN A 104 -16.43 -4.47 3.46
N LEU A 105 -17.35 -5.28 3.99
CA LEU A 105 -18.56 -5.69 3.27
C LEU A 105 -19.55 -4.55 3.05
N ASN A 106 -19.43 -3.44 3.78
CA ASN A 106 -20.32 -2.28 3.69
C ASN A 106 -19.89 -1.26 2.62
N LEU A 107 -18.75 -1.49 1.94
CA LEU A 107 -18.25 -0.56 0.92
C LEU A 107 -19.01 -0.67 -0.41
N MET A 108 -19.47 -1.87 -0.75
CA MET A 108 -20.10 -2.17 -2.04
C MET A 108 -21.48 -2.75 -1.77
N ALA A 109 -22.50 -2.20 -2.43
CA ALA A 109 -23.85 -2.76 -2.37
C ALA A 109 -23.87 -4.17 -3.00
N PRO A 110 -24.69 -5.12 -2.48
CA PRO A 110 -24.76 -6.49 -2.98
C PRO A 110 -25.05 -6.61 -4.49
N ASN A 111 -25.77 -5.64 -5.06
CA ASN A 111 -26.16 -5.61 -6.47
C ASN A 111 -25.52 -4.44 -7.23
N LEU A 112 -24.32 -4.01 -6.82
CA LEU A 112 -23.61 -2.93 -7.48
C LEU A 112 -23.31 -3.29 -8.94
N VAL A 113 -23.73 -2.43 -9.86
CA VAL A 113 -23.43 -2.51 -11.30
C VAL A 113 -22.70 -1.24 -11.74
N ILE A 114 -21.88 -1.37 -12.78
CA ILE A 114 -21.16 -0.25 -13.38
C ILE A 114 -21.77 0.02 -14.75
N GLU A 115 -22.31 1.21 -14.93
CA GLU A 115 -22.76 1.70 -16.23
C GLU A 115 -21.68 2.59 -16.85
N ARG A 116 -21.34 2.31 -18.11
CA ARG A 116 -20.42 3.12 -18.89
C ARG A 116 -21.18 3.78 -20.03
N HIS A 117 -21.12 5.10 -20.06
CA HIS A 117 -21.71 5.93 -21.11
C HIS A 117 -20.59 6.30 -22.08
N ASN A 118 -20.73 5.93 -23.35
CA ASN A 118 -19.82 6.38 -24.38
C ASN A 118 -20.34 7.68 -25.04
N ARG A 119 -19.50 8.32 -25.87
CA ARG A 119 -19.85 9.58 -26.55
C ARG A 119 -20.96 9.41 -27.60
N GLU A 120 -21.24 8.18 -28.02
CA GLU A 120 -22.25 7.82 -29.01
C GLU A 120 -23.62 7.54 -28.38
N GLY A 121 -23.75 7.68 -27.05
CA GLY A 121 -25.00 7.44 -26.32
C GLY A 121 -25.28 5.97 -26.00
N VAL A 122 -24.35 5.05 -26.33
CA VAL A 122 -24.43 3.64 -25.92
C VAL A 122 -24.09 3.52 -24.44
N VAL A 123 -24.99 2.89 -23.69
CA VAL A 123 -24.79 2.54 -22.29
C VAL A 123 -24.49 1.05 -22.18
N THR A 124 -23.35 0.71 -21.59
CA THR A 124 -23.00 -0.70 -21.31
C THR A 124 -22.95 -0.95 -19.80
N THR A 125 -23.63 -2.00 -19.37
CA THR A 125 -23.65 -2.42 -17.96
C THR A 125 -22.66 -3.55 -17.72
N HIS A 126 -21.88 -3.46 -16.65
CA HIS A 126 -20.91 -4.45 -16.23
C HIS A 126 -21.08 -4.80 -14.74
N PRO A 127 -20.78 -6.04 -14.33
CA PRO A 127 -20.76 -6.40 -12.92
C PRO A 127 -19.66 -5.61 -12.18
N ALA A 128 -19.93 -5.27 -10.92
CA ALA A 128 -18.92 -4.65 -10.08
C ALA A 128 -17.68 -5.55 -9.89
N PRO A 129 -16.47 -4.97 -9.77
CA PRO A 129 -15.29 -5.74 -9.44
C PRO A 129 -15.45 -6.34 -8.04
N ARG A 130 -14.81 -7.49 -7.84
CA ARG A 130 -14.78 -8.13 -6.52
C ARG A 130 -14.22 -7.19 -5.46
N ASN A 131 -14.84 -7.20 -4.27
CA ASN A 131 -14.38 -6.41 -3.14
C ASN A 131 -13.03 -6.91 -2.62
N LYS A 132 -12.03 -6.02 -2.63
CA LYS A 132 -10.67 -6.26 -2.13
C LYS A 132 -10.23 -5.23 -1.09
N TYR A 133 -11.20 -4.55 -0.48
CA TYR A 133 -10.97 -3.49 0.49
C TYR A 133 -11.17 -4.02 1.90
N TYR A 134 -10.26 -3.66 2.77
CA TYR A 134 -10.17 -4.15 4.13
C TYR A 134 -10.00 -3.00 5.10
N LEU A 135 -10.64 -3.11 6.25
CA LEU A 135 -10.48 -2.23 7.41
C LEU A 135 -9.88 -3.02 8.56
N GLY A 136 -9.14 -2.36 9.44
CA GLY A 136 -8.49 -3.04 10.55
C GLY A 136 -7.72 -2.14 11.47
N LYS A 137 -6.84 -2.76 12.25
CA LYS A 137 -6.00 -2.11 13.25
C LYS A 137 -4.60 -2.74 13.27
N VAL A 138 -3.64 -1.99 13.81
CA VAL A 138 -2.34 -2.50 14.23
C VAL A 138 -2.51 -3.20 15.57
N LYS A 139 -2.01 -4.43 15.72
CA LYS A 139 -2.21 -5.26 16.92
C LYS A 139 -1.72 -4.60 18.21
N SER A 140 -0.64 -3.83 18.14
CA SER A 140 -0.04 -3.12 19.27
C SER A 140 -0.67 -1.76 19.56
N ASP A 141 -1.57 -1.27 18.71
CA ASP A 141 -2.18 0.05 18.83
C ASP A 141 -3.70 -0.07 18.61
N PRO A 142 -4.49 -0.20 19.68
CA PRO A 142 -5.94 -0.34 19.59
C PRO A 142 -6.67 0.87 19.01
N ASP A 143 -6.07 2.06 19.02
CA ASP A 143 -6.67 3.29 18.49
C ASP A 143 -6.31 3.55 17.02
N SER A 144 -5.37 2.76 16.50
CA SER A 144 -5.03 2.78 15.08
C SER A 144 -6.22 2.45 14.17
N LEU A 145 -6.14 2.98 12.95
CA LEU A 145 -7.06 2.70 11.86
C LEU A 145 -6.27 2.32 10.62
N VAL A 146 -6.60 1.16 10.04
CA VAL A 146 -5.98 0.68 8.82
C VAL A 146 -7.06 0.52 7.76
N ALA A 147 -6.83 1.10 6.58
CA ALA A 147 -7.69 0.95 5.41
C ALA A 147 -6.82 0.55 4.21
N LEU A 148 -6.92 -0.70 3.77
CA LEU A 148 -6.05 -1.25 2.73
C LEU A 148 -6.84 -2.00 1.66
N ARG A 149 -6.41 -1.84 0.42
CA ARG A 149 -6.73 -2.72 -0.69
C ARG A 149 -5.63 -3.77 -0.83
N SER A 150 -6.01 -5.04 -0.95
CA SER A 150 -5.07 -6.15 -1.18
C SER A 150 -5.37 -6.85 -2.51
N ASP A 151 -4.54 -6.56 -3.51
CA ASP A 151 -4.63 -7.14 -4.85
C ASP A 151 -3.24 -7.46 -5.39
N ARG A 152 -2.76 -6.90 -6.50
CA ARG A 152 -1.38 -7.05 -7.01
C ARG A 152 -0.37 -6.20 -6.21
N GLY A 153 -0.65 -5.95 -4.94
CA GLY A 153 0.10 -5.13 -4.01
C GLY A 153 -0.77 -4.78 -2.81
N LEU A 154 -0.20 -4.05 -1.86
CA LEU A 154 -0.98 -3.35 -0.84
C LEU A 154 -1.07 -1.87 -1.22
N THR A 155 -2.26 -1.30 -1.07
CA THR A 155 -2.49 0.13 -1.28
C THR A 155 -3.42 0.67 -0.21
N GLY A 156 -3.13 1.82 0.39
CA GLY A 156 -4.04 2.50 1.31
C GLY A 156 -3.31 3.19 2.44
N MET A 157 -3.93 3.27 3.61
CA MET A 157 -3.49 4.09 4.73
C MET A 157 -3.45 3.31 6.04
N ILE A 158 -2.44 3.60 6.86
CA ILE A 158 -2.29 3.14 8.24
C ILE A 158 -2.14 4.38 9.11
N ARG A 159 -3.14 4.67 9.93
CA ARG A 159 -3.09 5.73 10.94
C ARG A 159 -2.83 5.08 12.30
N THR A 160 -1.74 5.43 12.95
CA THR A 160 -1.43 5.06 14.33
C THR A 160 -1.70 6.24 15.25
N SER A 161 -1.43 6.10 16.54
CA SER A 161 -1.49 7.21 17.51
C SER A 161 -0.49 8.33 17.20
N GLY A 162 0.66 8.02 16.61
CA GLY A 162 1.72 9.00 16.31
C GLY A 162 1.74 9.48 14.86
N ASP A 163 1.42 8.60 13.91
CA ASP A 163 1.76 8.83 12.50
C ASP A 163 0.62 8.41 11.56
N THR A 164 0.63 9.00 10.35
CA THR A 164 -0.17 8.51 9.22
C THR A 164 0.74 8.08 8.09
N LEU A 165 0.66 6.80 7.75
CA LEU A 165 1.46 6.16 6.72
C LEU A 165 0.61 5.83 5.51
N PHE A 166 1.10 6.18 4.32
CA PHE A 166 0.50 5.77 3.06
C PHE A 166 1.30 4.63 2.46
N VAL A 167 0.61 3.56 2.11
CA VAL A 167 1.20 2.36 1.49
C VAL A 167 0.79 2.36 0.02
N GLN A 168 1.74 2.34 -0.90
CA GLN A 168 1.47 2.29 -2.33
C GLN A 168 2.37 1.25 -3.02
N PRO A 169 1.90 0.53 -4.06
CA PRO A 169 2.73 -0.41 -4.79
C PRO A 169 3.90 0.29 -5.47
N LEU A 170 5.06 -0.35 -5.46
CA LEU A 170 6.24 0.14 -6.14
C LEU A 170 6.25 -0.31 -7.62
N PRO A 171 6.52 0.58 -8.60
CA PRO A 171 6.60 0.22 -10.00
C PRO A 171 7.80 -0.69 -10.28
N LEU A 172 7.69 -1.50 -11.34
CA LEU A 172 8.69 -2.52 -11.65
C LEU A 172 10.08 -1.93 -11.97
N HIS A 173 10.18 -0.79 -12.65
CA HIS A 173 11.48 -0.17 -12.94
C HIS A 173 12.18 0.32 -11.68
N LEU A 174 11.43 0.90 -10.73
CA LEU A 174 11.97 1.32 -9.44
C LEU A 174 12.39 0.11 -8.58
N ALA A 175 11.60 -0.97 -8.59
CA ALA A 175 11.95 -2.20 -7.92
C ALA A 175 13.27 -2.79 -8.44
N LYS A 176 13.46 -2.80 -9.77
CA LYS A 176 14.70 -3.23 -10.43
C LYS A 176 15.88 -2.30 -10.15
N ALA A 177 15.68 -0.99 -10.12
CA ALA A 177 16.73 -0.02 -9.80
C ALA A 177 17.31 -0.26 -8.40
N ARG A 178 16.46 -0.66 -7.44
CA ARG A 178 16.87 -1.03 -6.08
C ARG A 178 17.75 -2.29 -6.02
N GLU A 179 17.49 -3.27 -6.89
CA GLU A 179 18.25 -4.54 -6.92
C GLU A 179 19.64 -4.38 -7.54
N LYS A 180 19.87 -3.36 -8.38
CA LYS A 180 21.16 -3.12 -9.04
C LYS A 180 22.24 -2.53 -8.13
N LYS A 181 21.91 -2.09 -6.91
CA LYS A 181 22.91 -1.61 -5.96
C LYS A 181 23.59 -2.82 -5.31
N PRO A 182 24.87 -3.12 -5.59
CA PRO A 182 25.57 -4.20 -4.90
C PRO A 182 25.61 -3.89 -3.40
N ARG A 183 25.48 -4.95 -2.59
CA ARG A 183 25.67 -4.89 -1.14
C ARG A 183 27.07 -4.42 -0.78
#